data_AF-A0A260AJH7-F1
#
_entry.id   AF-A0A260AJH7-F1
#
_cell.length_a   1.000
_cell.length_b   1.000
_cell.length_c   1.000
_cell.angle_alpha   90.00
_cell.angle_beta   90.00
_cell.angle_gamma   90.00
#
_symmetry.space_group_name_H-M   'P 1'
#
loop_
_entity.id
_entity.type
_entity.pdbx_description
1 polymer ?
#
loop_
_entity_poly.entity_id
_entity_poly.type
_entity_poly.pdbx_seq_one_letter_code
_entity_poly.pdbx_strand_id
1 'polypeptide(L)'
;MTPRPGFDAAQRESFELLTFSVDGKARKIRRTERKGAQTYSVTIGDDVVRDGRPVRIRHAYRAIVDPANHRLFLAIAQPARNVALEVDYSNTNIARMSVTDLVPSQRRPYVSQLPAGAAGKELTIEVPGWVQAGVGFTFVWTLDSEETTGHPEHSPTRATPAA
;
A
#
# COMPACT_ATOMS: atom_id res chain seq x y z
N MET A 1 6.96 8.93 18.80
CA MET A 1 5.61 8.36 18.56
C MET A 1 5.31 7.41 19.70
N THR A 2 4.23 7.65 20.44
CA THR A 2 3.70 6.66 21.39
C THR A 2 2.85 5.68 20.58
N PRO A 3 3.08 4.34 20.66
CA PRO A 3 2.23 3.37 19.98
C PRO A 3 0.78 3.57 20.38
N ARG A 4 -0.14 3.45 19.41
CA ARG A 4 -1.57 3.47 19.70
C ARG A 4 -1.87 2.37 20.72
N PRO A 5 -2.72 2.63 21.75
CA PRO A 5 -3.10 1.59 22.71
C PRO A 5 -3.60 0.33 21.99
N GLY A 6 -3.06 -0.83 22.35
CA GLY A 6 -3.39 -2.11 21.71
C GLY A 6 -2.60 -2.45 20.44
N PHE A 7 -1.69 -1.58 19.98
CA PHE A 7 -0.80 -1.87 18.86
C PHE A 7 0.65 -2.02 19.33
N ASP A 8 1.24 -3.18 19.09
CA ASP A 8 2.66 -3.44 19.35
C ASP A 8 3.38 -3.78 18.04
N ALA A 9 4.17 -2.83 17.55
CA ALA A 9 4.91 -2.97 16.30
C ALA A 9 5.99 -4.08 16.33
N ALA A 10 6.29 -4.65 17.51
CA ALA A 10 7.12 -5.84 17.61
C ALA A 10 6.39 -7.10 17.10
N GLN A 11 5.06 -7.18 17.21
CA GLN A 11 4.29 -8.39 16.88
C GLN A 11 4.32 -8.70 15.39
N ARG A 12 4.50 -9.98 15.03
CA ARG A 12 4.56 -10.41 13.62
C ARG A 12 3.29 -10.04 12.87
N GLU A 13 2.14 -10.07 13.52
CA GLU A 13 0.84 -9.78 12.96
C GLU A 13 0.72 -8.31 12.54
N SER A 14 1.50 -7.41 13.16
CA SER A 14 1.54 -5.98 12.80
C SER A 14 2.28 -5.73 11.49
N PHE A 15 3.32 -6.51 11.17
CA PHE A 15 4.06 -6.45 9.92
C PHE A 15 4.77 -7.78 9.63
N GLU A 16 4.52 -8.35 8.46
CA GLU A 16 5.14 -9.61 8.05
C GLU A 16 5.56 -9.57 6.59
N LEU A 17 6.85 -9.80 6.33
CA LEU A 17 7.34 -10.10 5.00
C LEU A 17 7.04 -11.58 4.69
N LEU A 18 6.05 -11.82 3.84
CA LEU A 18 5.49 -13.13 3.55
C LEU A 18 6.36 -13.89 2.53
N THR A 19 6.76 -13.21 1.46
CA THR A 19 7.58 -13.79 0.40
C THR A 19 8.65 -12.82 -0.06
N PHE A 20 9.79 -13.35 -0.50
CA PHE A 20 10.84 -12.58 -1.14
C PHE A 20 11.60 -13.47 -2.11
N SER A 21 11.84 -12.97 -3.32
CA SER A 21 12.60 -13.66 -4.35
C SER A 21 13.49 -12.70 -5.13
N VAL A 22 14.60 -13.23 -5.63
CA VAL A 22 15.54 -12.56 -6.53
C VAL A 22 15.61 -13.39 -7.80
N ASP A 23 15.27 -12.78 -8.93
CA ASP A 23 15.20 -13.43 -10.25
C ASP A 23 14.36 -14.73 -10.22
N GLY A 24 13.24 -14.68 -9.49
CA GLY A 24 12.31 -15.81 -9.33
C GLY A 24 12.75 -16.87 -8.31
N LYS A 25 13.97 -16.80 -7.77
CA LYS A 25 14.46 -17.72 -6.74
C LYS A 25 14.10 -17.20 -5.36
N ALA A 26 13.34 -17.98 -4.60
CA ALA A 26 12.98 -17.66 -3.22
C ALA A 26 14.25 -17.46 -2.35
N ARG A 27 14.21 -16.47 -1.46
CA ARG A 27 15.28 -16.18 -0.52
C ARG A 27 14.82 -16.39 0.92
N LYS A 28 15.77 -16.78 1.78
CA LYS A 28 15.50 -16.95 3.20
C LYS A 28 15.22 -15.60 3.84
N ILE A 29 14.08 -15.50 4.51
CA ILE A 29 13.67 -14.32 5.26
C ILE A 29 14.10 -14.47 6.72
N ARG A 30 14.75 -13.45 7.29
CA ARG A 30 15.10 -13.39 8.71
C ARG A 30 14.31 -12.27 9.39
N ARG A 31 13.53 -12.61 10.42
CA ARG A 31 12.88 -11.64 11.31
C ARG A 31 13.75 -11.40 12.54
N THR A 32 13.90 -10.14 12.93
CA THR A 32 14.46 -9.71 14.21
C THR A 32 13.44 -8.84 14.92
N GLU A 33 13.24 -9.09 16.20
CA GLU A 33 12.32 -8.35 17.07
C GLU A 33 13.10 -7.50 18.05
N ARG A 34 12.61 -6.29 18.34
CA ARG A 34 13.12 -5.37 19.35
C ARG A 34 11.94 -4.73 20.08
N LYS A 35 12.20 -4.07 21.21
CA LYS A 35 11.16 -3.37 21.98
C LYS A 35 10.41 -2.36 21.09
N GLY A 36 9.14 -2.64 20.80
CA GLY A 36 8.27 -1.81 19.98
C GLY A 36 8.66 -1.73 18.50
N ALA A 37 9.41 -2.70 17.98
CA ALA A 37 9.83 -2.70 16.58
C ALA A 37 10.17 -4.11 16.07
N GLN A 38 10.11 -4.30 14.76
CA GLN A 38 10.63 -5.48 14.10
C GLN A 38 11.33 -5.12 12.80
N THR A 39 12.21 -6.00 12.35
CA THR A 39 12.94 -5.85 11.09
C THR A 39 13.01 -7.18 10.38
N TYR A 40 12.70 -7.17 9.08
CA TYR A 40 12.90 -8.31 8.20
C TYR A 40 14.12 -8.03 7.33
N SER A 41 15.01 -9.03 7.21
CA SER A 41 16.22 -8.94 6.43
C SER A 41 16.30 -10.12 5.48
N VAL A 42 16.70 -9.83 4.24
CA VAL A 42 16.89 -10.82 3.19
C VAL A 42 18.19 -10.51 2.47
N THR A 43 19.05 -11.52 2.33
CA THR A 43 20.29 -11.40 1.55
C THR A 43 19.98 -11.61 0.08
N ILE A 44 20.36 -10.64 -0.76
CA ILE A 44 20.17 -10.73 -2.23
C ILE A 44 21.19 -11.67 -2.91
N GLY A 45 22.37 -11.81 -2.31
CA GLY A 45 23.49 -12.65 -2.76
C GLY A 45 24.77 -11.80 -2.90
N ASP A 46 25.87 -12.24 -2.30
CA ASP A 46 27.13 -11.49 -2.32
C ASP A 46 27.73 -11.41 -3.73
N ASP A 47 27.50 -12.43 -4.55
CA ASP A 47 27.87 -12.46 -5.96
C ASP A 47 27.13 -11.38 -6.75
N VAL A 48 25.81 -11.26 -6.57
CA VAL A 48 24.98 -10.24 -7.23
C VAL A 48 25.48 -8.83 -6.91
N VAL A 49 25.76 -8.58 -5.62
CA VAL A 49 26.27 -7.29 -5.14
C VAL A 49 27.64 -6.99 -5.75
N ARG A 50 28.57 -7.93 -5.66
CA ARG A 50 29.94 -7.77 -6.16
C ARG A 50 29.97 -7.52 -7.67
N ASP A 51 29.12 -8.21 -8.43
CA ASP A 51 29.10 -8.12 -9.88
C ASP A 51 28.31 -6.89 -10.39
N GLY A 52 27.67 -6.11 -9.50
CA GLY A 52 26.91 -4.92 -9.86
C GLY A 52 25.71 -5.19 -10.77
N ARG A 53 25.18 -6.43 -10.74
CA ARG A 53 24.15 -6.87 -11.69
C ARG A 53 22.77 -6.39 -11.26
N PRO A 54 21.97 -5.79 -12.16
CA PRO A 54 20.56 -5.57 -11.89
C PRO A 54 19.84 -6.89 -11.65
N VAL A 55 18.95 -6.92 -10.67
CA VAL A 55 18.12 -8.09 -10.35
C VAL A 55 16.66 -7.72 -10.23
N ARG A 56 15.79 -8.69 -10.49
CA ARG A 56 14.37 -8.56 -10.26
C ARG A 56 14.02 -9.02 -8.86
N ILE A 57 13.57 -8.09 -8.02
CA ILE A 57 13.03 -8.39 -6.70
C ILE A 57 11.50 -8.52 -6.82
N ARG A 58 10.96 -9.62 -6.29
CA ARG A 58 9.52 -9.76 -6.03
C ARG A 58 9.34 -10.12 -4.57
N HIS A 59 8.49 -9.37 -3.87
CA HIS A 59 8.16 -9.62 -2.49
C HIS A 59 6.70 -9.29 -2.22
N ALA A 60 6.15 -9.89 -1.16
CA ALA A 60 4.83 -9.57 -0.63
C ALA A 60 4.95 -9.42 0.87
N TYR A 61 4.30 -8.41 1.43
CA TYR A 61 4.20 -8.23 2.87
C TYR A 61 2.77 -7.90 3.25
N ARG A 62 2.43 -8.18 4.50
CA ARG A 62 1.19 -7.73 5.15
C ARG A 62 1.56 -6.71 6.22
N ALA A 63 0.78 -5.64 6.32
CA ALA A 63 0.96 -4.62 7.33
C ALA A 63 -0.39 -4.19 7.90
N ILE A 64 -0.43 -3.93 9.20
CA ILE A 64 -1.54 -3.21 9.82
C ILE A 64 -1.20 -1.73 9.78
N VAL A 65 -2.08 -0.94 9.20
CA VAL A 65 -2.02 0.52 9.19
C VAL A 65 -3.18 1.07 10.01
N ASP A 66 -3.01 2.24 10.60
CA ASP A 66 -4.11 2.92 11.27
C ASP A 66 -5.10 3.45 10.21
N PRO A 67 -6.34 2.94 10.15
CA PRO A 67 -7.32 3.38 9.15
C PRO A 67 -7.68 4.87 9.29
N ALA A 68 -7.53 5.46 10.48
CA ALA A 68 -7.83 6.88 10.73
C ALA A 68 -6.75 7.83 10.16
N ASN A 69 -5.62 7.31 9.68
CA ASN A 69 -4.62 8.14 9.02
C ASN A 69 -5.02 8.54 7.59
N HIS A 70 -5.98 7.83 6.98
CA HIS A 70 -6.44 8.02 5.60
C HIS A 70 -5.34 8.06 4.53
N ARG A 71 -4.13 7.65 4.89
CA ARG A 71 -2.94 7.80 4.07
C ARG A 71 -1.86 6.78 4.42
N LEU A 72 -1.24 6.22 3.38
CA LEU A 72 -0.04 5.40 3.46
C LEU A 72 0.93 5.85 2.36
N PHE A 73 2.20 6.08 2.73
CA PHE A 73 3.26 6.35 1.76
C PHE A 73 4.21 5.15 1.68
N LEU A 74 4.42 4.65 0.46
CA LEU A 74 5.36 3.57 0.16
C LEU A 74 6.51 4.11 -0.69
N ALA A 75 7.70 4.19 -0.09
CA ALA A 75 8.91 4.66 -0.77
C ALA A 75 9.60 3.54 -1.56
N ILE A 76 10.09 3.88 -2.74
CA ILE A 76 11.04 3.07 -3.49
C ILE A 76 12.44 3.34 -2.94
N ALA A 77 13.00 2.35 -2.25
CA ALA A 77 14.26 2.50 -1.52
C ALA A 77 15.50 2.50 -2.43
N GLN A 78 15.41 1.93 -3.62
CA GLN A 78 16.53 1.79 -4.57
C GLN A 78 16.03 2.12 -5.97
N PRO A 79 16.88 2.68 -6.85
CA PRO A 79 16.49 2.90 -8.24
C PRO A 79 15.99 1.61 -8.88
N ALA A 80 14.78 1.64 -9.43
CA ALA A 80 14.10 0.46 -9.95
C ALA A 80 13.57 0.72 -11.35
N ARG A 81 13.46 -0.34 -12.16
CA ARG A 81 12.92 -0.26 -13.52
C ARG A 81 11.65 -1.11 -13.62
N ASN A 82 10.62 -0.59 -14.28
CA ASN A 82 9.35 -1.28 -14.51
C ASN A 82 8.72 -1.75 -13.20
N VAL A 83 8.47 -0.81 -12.28
CA VAL A 83 7.92 -1.11 -10.97
C VAL A 83 6.46 -1.53 -11.13
N ALA A 84 6.10 -2.65 -10.51
CA ALA A 84 4.73 -3.11 -10.40
C ALA A 84 4.38 -3.28 -8.91
N LEU A 85 3.22 -2.77 -8.52
CA LEU A 85 2.72 -2.82 -7.15
C LEU A 85 1.26 -3.22 -7.17
N GLU A 86 0.92 -4.17 -6.32
CA GLU A 86 -0.43 -4.68 -6.11
C GLU A 86 -0.77 -4.48 -4.64
N VAL A 87 -1.95 -3.93 -4.37
CA VAL A 87 -2.47 -3.69 -3.03
C VAL A 87 -3.83 -4.35 -2.89
N ASP A 88 -3.87 -5.41 -2.09
CA ASP A 88 -5.11 -6.05 -1.64
C ASP A 88 -5.51 -5.47 -0.28
N TYR A 89 -6.69 -4.86 -0.22
CA TYR A 89 -7.30 -4.32 0.99
C TYR A 89 -8.68 -4.93 1.26
N SER A 90 -8.96 -6.11 0.71
CA SER A 90 -10.25 -6.81 0.82
C SER A 90 -10.62 -7.13 2.27
N ASN A 91 -9.63 -7.43 3.12
CA ASN A 91 -9.83 -7.76 4.53
C ASN A 91 -9.83 -6.51 5.44
N THR A 92 -10.35 -5.38 4.94
CA THR A 92 -10.40 -4.11 5.67
C THR A 92 -11.76 -3.43 5.51
N ASN A 93 -12.06 -2.47 6.38
CA ASN A 93 -13.22 -1.58 6.29
C ASN A 93 -12.97 -0.36 5.40
N ILE A 94 -11.93 -0.39 4.56
CA ILE A 94 -11.67 0.66 3.58
C ILE A 94 -12.72 0.52 2.46
N ALA A 95 -13.56 1.54 2.28
CA ALA A 95 -14.58 1.58 1.25
C ALA A 95 -13.94 1.77 -0.13
N ARG A 96 -13.15 2.84 -0.26
CA ARG A 96 -12.50 3.21 -1.51
C ARG A 96 -11.06 3.63 -1.23
N MET A 97 -10.14 3.09 -2.01
CA MET A 97 -8.74 3.52 -2.03
C MET A 97 -8.45 4.27 -3.33
N SER A 98 -7.54 5.23 -3.31
CA SER A 98 -6.97 5.84 -4.52
C SER A 98 -5.48 6.11 -4.32
N VAL A 99 -4.80 6.41 -5.42
CA VAL A 99 -3.37 6.77 -5.43
C VAL A 99 -3.22 8.16 -6.06
N THR A 100 -2.56 9.07 -5.35
CA THR A 100 -2.50 10.49 -5.74
C THR A 100 -1.11 10.91 -6.19
N ASP A 101 -0.09 10.66 -5.35
CA ASP A 101 1.28 11.01 -5.64
C ASP A 101 1.96 9.79 -6.26
N LEU A 102 1.96 9.75 -7.59
CA LEU A 102 2.71 8.75 -8.33
C LEU A 102 4.13 9.24 -8.59
N VAL A 103 5.05 8.28 -8.61
CA VAL A 103 6.44 8.45 -8.99
C VAL A 103 6.58 9.27 -10.28
N PRO A 104 7.44 10.30 -10.32
CA PRO A 104 7.80 10.97 -11.57
C PRO A 104 8.44 9.97 -12.54
N SER A 105 7.73 9.64 -13.62
CA SER A 105 8.19 8.71 -14.64
C SER A 105 8.05 9.33 -16.03
N GLN A 106 8.96 8.96 -16.94
CA GLN A 106 8.95 9.43 -18.33
C GLN A 106 7.67 9.03 -19.09
N ARG A 107 7.01 7.96 -18.65
CA ARG A 107 5.73 7.48 -19.19
C ARG A 107 4.70 7.49 -18.08
N ARG A 108 3.45 7.81 -18.42
CA ARG A 108 2.35 7.83 -17.46
C ARG A 108 2.21 6.45 -16.80
N PRO A 109 2.18 6.37 -15.46
CA PRO A 109 1.86 5.14 -14.77
C PRO A 109 0.47 4.64 -15.17
N TYR A 110 0.32 3.32 -15.25
CA TYR A 110 -0.96 2.67 -15.41
C TYR A 110 -1.50 2.30 -14.02
N VAL A 111 -2.77 2.62 -13.78
CA VAL A 111 -3.47 2.33 -12.51
C VAL A 111 -4.78 1.65 -12.86
N SER A 112 -5.02 0.47 -12.29
CA SER A 112 -6.27 -0.27 -12.43
C SER A 112 -6.83 -0.65 -11.06
N GLN A 113 -8.16 -0.67 -10.97
CA GLN A 113 -8.90 -1.10 -9.78
C GLN A 113 -9.96 -2.09 -10.18
N LEU A 114 -10.22 -3.06 -9.30
CA LEU A 114 -11.38 -3.92 -9.45
C LEU A 114 -12.68 -3.09 -9.36
N PRO A 115 -13.68 -3.36 -10.21
CA PRO A 115 -14.96 -2.65 -10.18
C PRO A 115 -15.66 -2.77 -8.83
N ALA A 116 -16.44 -1.75 -8.46
CA ALA A 116 -17.32 -1.80 -7.30
C ALA A 116 -18.33 -2.95 -7.48
N GLY A 117 -18.25 -3.98 -6.61
CA GLY A 117 -19.07 -5.20 -6.68
C GLY A 117 -18.27 -6.48 -6.97
N ALA A 118 -16.98 -6.40 -7.27
CA ALA A 118 -16.10 -7.56 -7.26
C ALA A 118 -15.90 -8.09 -5.83
N ALA A 119 -15.68 -9.40 -5.67
CA ALA A 119 -15.47 -10.02 -4.36
C ALA A 119 -14.19 -9.54 -3.65
N GLY A 120 -13.24 -8.96 -4.39
CA GLY A 120 -11.99 -8.42 -3.88
C GLY A 120 -11.87 -6.91 -4.08
N LYS A 121 -11.09 -6.27 -3.22
CA LYS A 121 -10.69 -4.87 -3.30
C LYS A 121 -9.18 -4.82 -3.57
N GLU A 122 -8.82 -4.67 -4.85
CA GLU A 122 -7.44 -4.70 -5.34
C GLU A 122 -7.13 -3.46 -6.19
N LEU A 123 -5.93 -2.91 -5.98
CA LEU A 123 -5.35 -1.80 -6.74
C LEU A 123 -4.03 -2.25 -7.33
N THR A 124 -3.93 -2.22 -8.66
CA THR A 124 -2.70 -2.52 -9.40
C THR A 124 -2.12 -1.23 -10.00
N ILE A 125 -0.81 -1.05 -9.85
CA ILE A 125 -0.04 0.09 -10.35
C ILE A 125 1.17 -0.43 -11.11
N GLU A 126 1.34 0.05 -12.35
CA GLU A 126 2.52 -0.23 -13.17
C GLU A 126 3.20 1.09 -13.58
N VAL A 127 4.49 1.20 -13.27
CA VAL A 127 5.32 2.36 -13.61
C VAL A 127 6.39 1.91 -14.61
N PRO A 128 6.17 2.09 -15.91
CA PRO A 128 7.16 1.72 -16.92
C PRO A 128 8.38 2.64 -16.88
N GLY A 129 9.56 2.07 -17.14
CA GLY A 129 10.82 2.82 -17.16
C GLY A 129 11.47 2.94 -15.78
N TRP A 130 12.39 3.89 -15.65
CA TRP A 130 13.18 4.08 -14.43
C TRP A 130 12.46 4.94 -13.40
N VAL A 131 12.60 4.51 -12.14
CA VAL A 131 12.14 5.16 -10.93
C VAL A 131 13.36 5.43 -10.06
N GLN A 132 13.51 6.66 -9.58
CA GLN A 132 14.60 7.05 -8.69
C GLN A 132 14.38 6.52 -7.27
N ALA A 133 15.41 6.54 -6.42
CA ALA A 133 15.23 6.26 -5.00
C ALA A 133 14.56 7.45 -4.28
N GLY A 134 13.79 7.17 -3.22
CA GLY A 134 13.16 8.18 -2.36
C GLY A 134 11.81 8.70 -2.84
N VAL A 135 11.46 8.48 -4.10
CA VAL A 135 10.09 8.66 -4.62
C VAL A 135 9.21 7.48 -4.20
N GLY A 136 7.89 7.60 -4.32
CA GLY A 136 6.99 6.55 -3.86
C GLY A 136 5.56 6.71 -4.33
N PHE A 137 4.68 5.95 -3.69
CA PHE A 137 3.24 5.95 -3.91
C PHE A 137 2.53 6.44 -2.65
N THR A 138 1.70 7.47 -2.78
CA THR A 138 0.78 7.86 -1.71
C THR A 138 -0.59 7.24 -1.98
N PHE A 139 -0.99 6.31 -1.12
CA PHE A 139 -2.35 5.77 -1.05
C PHE A 139 -3.17 6.62 -0.11
N VAL A 140 -4.42 6.90 -0.50
CA VAL A 140 -5.43 7.54 0.36
C VAL A 140 -6.73 6.77 0.29
N TRP A 141 -7.54 6.85 1.35
CA TRP A 141 -8.78 6.08 1.40
C TRP A 141 -9.88 6.70 2.25
N THR A 142 -11.11 6.27 1.98
CA THR A 142 -12.29 6.45 2.83
C THR A 142 -12.68 5.12 3.47
N LEU A 143 -13.30 5.18 4.65
CA LEU A 143 -13.82 4.01 5.37
C LEU A 143 -15.31 3.81 5.09
N ASP A 144 -15.80 2.57 5.24
CA ASP A 144 -17.22 2.23 5.04
C ASP A 144 -18.16 3.10 5.90
N SER A 145 -17.72 3.46 7.11
CA SER A 145 -18.48 4.34 8.02
C SER A 145 -18.59 5.80 7.53
N GLU A 146 -17.70 6.23 6.66
CA GLU A 146 -17.62 7.63 6.18
C GLU A 146 -18.51 7.86 4.97
N GLU A 147 -18.67 6.86 4.11
CA GLU A 147 -19.55 6.91 2.94
C GLU A 147 -21.04 7.09 3.35
N THR A 148 -21.45 6.54 4.50
CA THR A 148 -22.84 6.63 4.99
C THR A 148 -23.22 8.04 5.48
N THR A 149 -22.24 8.86 5.87
CA THR A 149 -22.49 10.20 6.46
C THR A 149 -22.75 11.28 5.38
N GLY A 150 -22.67 10.92 4.10
CA GLY A 150 -22.79 11.86 2.96
C GLY A 150 -24.20 12.20 2.46
N HIS A 151 -25.28 11.68 3.04
CA HIS A 151 -26.66 12.01 2.61
C HIS A 151 -27.41 12.84 3.66
N PRO A 152 -27.36 14.20 3.61
CA PRO A 152 -28.42 14.98 4.22
C PRO A 152 -29.68 14.84 3.35
N GLU A 153 -30.72 14.24 3.92
CA GLU A 153 -32.07 14.28 3.35
C GLU A 153 -32.45 15.73 3.04
N HIS A 154 -32.61 16.06 1.76
CA HIS A 154 -33.41 17.20 1.36
C HIS A 154 -34.87 16.88 1.72
N SER A 155 -35.34 17.36 2.87
CA SER A 155 -36.77 17.46 3.15
C SER A 155 -37.39 18.54 2.24
N PRO A 156 -38.29 18.23 1.29
CA PRO A 156 -39.10 19.24 0.66
C PRO A 156 -40.34 19.42 1.54
N THR A 157 -40.37 20.46 2.36
CA THR A 157 -41.63 20.93 2.93
C THR A 157 -41.57 22.43 3.11
N ARG A 158 -42.29 23.14 2.24
CA ARG A 158 -43.50 23.83 2.70
C ARG A 158 -44.40 24.19 1.51
N ALA A 159 -45.62 23.69 1.60
CA ALA A 159 -46.74 24.05 0.74
C ALA A 159 -47.08 25.55 0.85
N THR A 160 -47.52 26.10 -0.28
CA THR A 160 -48.24 27.36 -0.45
C THR A 160 -49.47 27.43 0.47
N PRO A 161 -49.93 28.64 0.84
CA PRO A 161 -51.26 29.00 0.38
C PRO A 161 -51.35 30.44 -0.15
N ALA A 162 -52.37 30.61 -1.00
CA ALA A 162 -52.75 31.82 -1.71
C ALA A 162 -53.29 32.94 -0.81
N ALA A 163 -53.16 34.17 -1.29
CA ALA A 163 -54.19 35.20 -1.30
C ALA A 163 -53.91 36.16 -2.47
#